data_AF-A0A7Y3XH51-F1
#
_entry.id   AF-A0A7Y3XH51-F1
#
_cell.length_a   1.000
_cell.length_b   1.000
_cell.length_c   1.000
_cell.angle_alpha   90.00
_cell.angle_beta   90.00
_cell.angle_gamma   90.00
#
_symmetry.space_group_name_H-M   'P 1'
#
loop_
_entity.id
_entity.type
_entity.pdbx_description
1 polymer ?
#
loop_
_entity_poly.entity_id
_entity_poly.type
_entity_poly.pdbx_seq_one_letter_code
_entity_poly.pdbx_strand_id
1 'polypeptide(L)'
;MKNIRHMIVVAGPSGVGKSTLITQIARGEHPELSRTLGFDSGTIWEKRSASQLERSAAITKSFDNLIFHYDIMRPVLRRYRDGYIADPALKSLDQAARLSIVSLWAPDDALITRLSTRTSLPFRRSLTPLNFPVRIARKRRYARLRRLYRRPQAVSQQYASWFDFTQDRQPTCEQHLVVDVSNNVIRFTTISEWLAAPHHDRAQSPDGSCGCGGGGGGGCSHGRAAQ
;
A
#
# COMPACT_ATOMS: atom_id res chain seq x y z
N MET A 1 -7.11 5.45 26.49
CA MET A 1 -8.41 6.07 26.10
C MET A 1 -8.57 5.96 24.60
N LYS A 2 -9.76 5.62 24.11
CA LYS A 2 -10.07 5.61 22.67
C LYS A 2 -10.54 7.00 22.28
N ASN A 3 -9.74 7.71 21.47
CA ASN A 3 -10.03 9.08 21.04
C ASN A 3 -10.70 9.14 19.65
N ILE A 4 -10.93 7.97 19.03
CA ILE A 4 -11.50 7.86 17.70
C ILE A 4 -12.65 6.87 17.78
N ARG A 5 -13.90 7.31 17.60
CA ARG A 5 -15.05 6.40 17.71
C ARG A 5 -15.04 5.36 16.58
N HIS A 6 -14.81 5.78 15.33
CA HIS A 6 -14.64 4.87 14.19
C HIS A 6 -13.52 5.33 13.25
N MET A 7 -12.57 4.44 12.98
CA MET A 7 -11.53 4.65 11.97
C MET A 7 -11.71 3.69 10.79
N ILE A 8 -11.73 4.25 9.58
CA ILE A 8 -11.59 3.49 8.34
C ILE A 8 -10.19 3.72 7.79
N VAL A 9 -9.39 2.66 7.71
CA VAL A 9 -8.08 2.69 7.08
C VAL A 9 -8.24 2.33 5.61
N VAL A 10 -7.93 3.28 4.73
CA VAL A 10 -7.84 3.03 3.29
C VAL A 10 -6.36 2.90 2.94
N ALA A 11 -5.91 1.65 2.81
CA ALA A 11 -4.54 1.25 2.57
C ALA A 11 -4.31 0.78 1.13
N GLY A 12 -3.05 0.73 0.74
CA GLY A 12 -2.59 0.28 -0.56
C GLY A 12 -1.36 1.07 -1.03
N PRO A 13 -0.70 0.70 -2.12
CA PRO A 13 0.51 1.35 -2.60
C PRO A 13 0.19 2.71 -3.26
N SER A 14 1.20 3.57 -3.37
CA SER A 14 1.05 4.84 -4.10
C SER A 14 0.68 4.58 -5.56
N GLY A 15 -0.36 5.25 -6.06
CA GLY A 15 -0.85 5.06 -7.43
C GLY A 15 -2.07 4.16 -7.56
N VAL A 16 -2.39 3.34 -6.54
CA VAL A 16 -3.45 2.33 -6.64
C VAL A 16 -4.86 2.92 -6.84
N GLY A 17 -5.18 4.08 -6.25
CA GLY A 17 -6.50 4.72 -6.42
C GLY A 17 -7.18 5.17 -5.13
N LYS A 18 -6.54 5.05 -3.96
CA LYS A 18 -7.14 5.35 -2.63
C LYS A 18 -7.89 6.69 -2.56
N SER A 19 -7.27 7.79 -2.99
CA SER A 19 -7.90 9.12 -2.96
C SER A 19 -9.12 9.21 -3.89
N THR A 20 -9.11 8.46 -4.99
CA THR A 20 -10.27 8.34 -5.89
C THR A 20 -11.37 7.58 -5.15
N LEU A 21 -11.09 6.38 -4.63
CA LEU A 21 -12.07 5.58 -3.90
C LEU A 21 -12.70 6.34 -2.73
N ILE A 22 -11.89 7.03 -1.92
CA ILE A 22 -12.39 7.87 -0.80
C ILE A 22 -13.34 8.97 -1.29
N THR A 23 -13.06 9.56 -2.45
CA THR A 23 -13.95 10.57 -3.06
C THR A 23 -15.24 9.94 -3.54
N GLN A 24 -15.18 8.76 -4.17
CA GLN A 24 -16.33 8.04 -4.69
C GLN A 24 -17.27 7.56 -3.57
N ILE A 25 -16.70 6.97 -2.51
CA ILE A 25 -17.44 6.58 -1.30
C ILE A 25 -18.14 7.80 -0.68
N ALA A 26 -17.42 8.92 -0.54
CA ALA A 26 -17.99 10.16 0.00
C ALA A 26 -19.11 10.76 -0.86
N ARG A 27 -19.20 10.39 -2.15
CA ARG A 27 -20.26 10.78 -3.07
C ARG A 27 -21.41 9.76 -3.13
N GLY A 28 -21.31 8.64 -2.41
CA GLY A 28 -22.30 7.56 -2.45
C GLY A 28 -22.23 6.68 -3.70
N GLU A 29 -21.11 6.70 -4.45
CA GLU A 29 -20.97 5.91 -5.68
C GLU A 29 -20.82 4.39 -5.42
N HIS A 30 -20.51 3.98 -4.19
CA HIS A 30 -20.29 2.57 -3.78
C HIS A 30 -21.08 2.22 -2.50
N PRO A 31 -22.42 2.16 -2.55
CA PRO A 31 -23.27 1.98 -1.36
C PRO A 31 -23.03 0.66 -0.62
N GLU A 32 -22.65 -0.41 -1.32
CA GLU A 32 -22.29 -1.70 -0.73
C GLU A 32 -21.01 -1.62 0.09
N LEU A 33 -19.98 -0.92 -0.42
CA LEU A 33 -18.76 -0.68 0.33
C LEU A 33 -19.02 0.23 1.52
N SER A 34 -19.83 1.27 1.33
CA SER A 34 -20.21 2.17 2.42
C SER A 34 -20.91 1.44 3.55
N ARG A 35 -21.91 0.60 3.23
CA ARG A 35 -22.64 -0.21 4.22
C ARG A 35 -21.70 -1.15 4.95
N THR A 36 -20.87 -1.87 4.21
CA THR A 36 -19.93 -2.84 4.80
C THR A 36 -19.01 -2.12 5.77
N LEU A 37 -18.38 -1.02 5.35
CA LEU A 37 -17.46 -0.23 6.17
C LEU A 37 -18.09 0.55 7.32
N GLY A 38 -19.42 0.56 7.44
CA GLY A 38 -20.12 1.48 8.34
C GLY A 38 -19.88 2.95 7.98
N PHE A 39 -19.57 3.23 6.72
CA PHE A 39 -19.43 4.59 6.20
C PHE A 39 -20.82 5.16 5.91
N ASP A 40 -21.24 6.13 6.71
CA ASP A 40 -22.48 6.87 6.47
C ASP A 40 -22.17 8.21 5.78
N SER A 41 -22.72 8.39 4.57
CA SER A 41 -22.57 9.64 3.80
C SER A 41 -23.20 10.87 4.47
N GLY A 42 -24.14 10.67 5.41
CA GLY A 42 -24.71 11.73 6.24
C GLY A 42 -23.82 12.17 7.41
N THR A 43 -22.76 11.41 7.71
CA THR A 43 -21.83 11.73 8.80
C THR A 43 -20.59 12.46 8.30
N ILE A 44 -20.03 13.33 9.16
CA ILE A 44 -18.79 14.05 8.84
C ILE A 44 -17.61 13.11 9.08
N TRP A 45 -16.87 12.83 8.00
CA TRP A 45 -15.64 12.04 8.04
C TRP A 45 -14.41 12.93 7.88
N GLU A 46 -13.57 12.97 8.90
CA GLU A 46 -12.29 13.68 8.80
C GLU A 46 -11.28 12.83 8.03
N LYS A 47 -10.55 13.43 7.07
CA LYS A 47 -9.57 12.71 6.25
C LYS A 47 -8.16 13.07 6.69
N ARG A 48 -7.37 12.08 7.09
CA ARG A 48 -5.96 12.26 7.47
C ARG A 48 -5.06 11.27 6.76
N SER A 49 -3.94 11.77 6.26
CA SER A 49 -2.83 10.96 5.74
C SER A 49 -1.86 10.60 6.85
N ALA A 50 -1.05 9.58 6.62
CA ALA A 50 -0.04 9.13 7.58
C ALA A 50 0.93 10.25 8.01
N SER A 51 1.36 11.11 7.07
CA SER A 51 2.21 12.28 7.38
C SER A 51 1.49 13.39 8.16
N GLN A 52 0.15 13.45 8.14
CA GLN A 52 -0.60 14.39 8.97
C GLN A 52 -0.72 13.85 10.40
N LEU A 53 -1.05 12.56 10.55
CA LEU A 53 -1.12 11.92 11.86
C LEU A 53 0.25 11.89 12.55
N GLU A 54 1.34 11.62 11.82
CA GLU A 54 2.70 11.65 12.36
C GLU A 54 3.11 13.03 12.90
N ARG A 55 2.67 14.12 12.26
CA ARG A 55 2.99 15.50 12.69
C ARG A 55 2.14 15.97 13.86
N SER A 56 0.97 15.39 14.04
CA SER A 56 0.12 15.63 15.20
C SER A 56 0.66 14.78 16.35
N ALA A 57 1.63 15.31 17.09
CA ALA A 57 2.41 14.61 18.13
C ALA A 57 1.57 13.83 19.17
N ALA A 58 0.29 14.15 19.31
CA ALA A 58 -0.75 13.23 19.74
C ALA A 58 -2.06 13.66 19.07
N ILE A 59 -2.94 12.71 18.76
CA ILE A 59 -4.34 13.02 18.47
C ILE A 59 -4.97 13.40 19.82
N THR A 60 -4.78 14.65 20.21
CA THR A 60 -5.43 15.24 21.40
C THR A 60 -6.89 15.60 21.11
N LYS A 61 -7.20 15.86 19.84
CA LYS A 61 -8.56 16.07 19.36
C LYS A 61 -9.28 14.73 19.25
N SER A 62 -10.45 14.61 19.87
CA SER A 62 -11.35 13.47 19.63
C SER A 62 -11.94 13.52 18.21
N PHE A 63 -12.04 12.37 17.56
CA PHE A 63 -12.69 12.22 16.26
C PHE A 63 -13.86 11.23 16.36
N ASP A 64 -15.03 11.64 15.89
CA ASP A 64 -16.14 10.69 15.76
C ASP A 64 -15.88 9.70 14.62
N ASN A 65 -15.46 10.20 13.46
CA ASN A 65 -15.19 9.37 12.29
C ASN A 65 -13.93 9.86 11.56
N LEU A 66 -12.98 8.95 11.35
CA LEU A 66 -11.71 9.24 10.69
C LEU A 66 -11.46 8.30 9.52
N ILE A 67 -11.21 8.85 8.33
CA ILE A 67 -10.62 8.13 7.22
C ILE A 67 -9.10 8.31 7.30
N PHE A 68 -8.40 7.23 7.60
CA PHE A 68 -6.95 7.17 7.61
C PHE A 68 -6.44 6.65 6.25
N HIS A 69 -5.86 7.56 5.46
CA HIS A 69 -5.25 7.24 4.18
C HIS A 69 -3.79 6.79 4.37
N TYR A 70 -3.56 5.48 4.18
CA TYR A 70 -2.25 4.85 4.39
C TYR A 70 -1.60 4.37 3.08
N ASP A 71 -0.28 4.52 2.97
CA ASP A 71 0.52 4.04 1.83
C ASP A 71 1.37 2.86 2.31
N ILE A 72 1.05 1.63 1.90
CA ILE A 72 1.74 0.42 2.41
C ILE A 72 3.23 0.40 2.07
N MET A 73 3.65 1.17 1.06
CA MET A 73 5.07 1.31 0.72
C MET A 73 5.83 2.23 1.69
N ARG A 74 5.14 2.88 2.64
CA ARG A 74 5.73 3.90 3.51
C ARG A 74 6.90 3.38 4.35
N PRO A 75 6.88 2.20 4.98
CA PRO A 75 8.04 1.70 5.71
C PRO A 75 9.28 1.57 4.83
N VAL A 76 9.14 1.03 3.62
CA VAL A 76 10.24 0.89 2.65
C VAL A 76 10.75 2.27 2.20
N LEU A 77 9.84 3.21 1.93
CA LEU A 77 10.20 4.56 1.50
C LEU A 77 10.90 5.37 2.61
N ARG A 78 10.46 5.21 3.86
CA ARG A 78 10.99 5.88 5.06
C ARG A 78 12.15 5.14 5.72
N ARG A 79 12.42 3.89 5.31
CA ARG A 79 13.47 3.01 5.86
C ARG A 79 13.25 2.69 7.34
N TYR A 80 12.02 2.42 7.74
CA TYR A 80 11.75 1.90 9.09
C TYR A 80 12.32 0.49 9.19
N ARG A 81 13.20 0.24 10.17
CA ARG A 81 13.89 -1.06 10.33
C ARG A 81 12.90 -2.18 10.64
N ASP A 82 11.92 -1.91 11.51
CA ASP A 82 10.94 -2.90 11.96
C ASP A 82 9.60 -2.79 11.20
N GLY A 83 9.68 -2.41 9.91
CA GLY A 83 8.53 -2.36 9.01
C GLY A 83 7.39 -1.47 9.52
N TYR A 84 6.18 -2.03 9.56
CA TYR A 84 4.96 -1.33 9.98
C TYR A 84 4.91 -1.07 11.50
N ILE A 85 5.50 -1.93 12.32
CA ILE A 85 5.51 -1.77 13.79
C ILE A 85 6.24 -0.47 14.18
N ALA A 86 7.32 -0.15 13.48
CA ALA A 86 8.10 1.07 13.71
C ALA A 86 7.44 2.33 13.12
N ASP A 87 6.32 2.25 12.41
CA ASP A 87 5.68 3.42 11.80
C ASP A 87 4.84 4.21 12.84
N PRO A 88 5.23 5.46 13.20
CA PRO A 88 4.52 6.23 14.21
C PRO A 88 3.06 6.55 13.84
N ALA A 89 2.74 6.66 12.55
CA ALA A 89 1.36 6.96 12.15
C ALA A 89 0.42 5.78 12.38
N LEU A 90 0.93 4.55 12.46
CA LEU A 90 0.11 3.38 12.73
C LEU A 90 -0.21 3.22 14.23
N LYS A 91 0.45 3.97 15.12
CA LYS A 91 0.07 4.05 16.54
C LYS A 91 -1.34 4.63 16.75
N SER A 92 -1.87 5.39 15.78
CA SER A 92 -3.24 5.91 15.88
C SER A 92 -4.30 4.81 15.78
N LEU A 93 -3.97 3.63 15.22
CA LEU A 93 -4.90 2.51 15.14
C LEU A 93 -5.38 2.10 16.54
N ASP A 94 -4.50 2.13 17.53
CA ASP A 94 -4.79 1.73 18.91
C ASP A 94 -5.77 2.69 19.61
N GLN A 95 -5.98 3.89 19.04
CA GLN A 95 -6.90 4.90 19.56
C GLN A 95 -8.32 4.76 19.00
N ALA A 96 -8.53 3.89 18.00
CA ALA A 96 -9.85 3.61 17.44
C ALA A 96 -10.65 2.65 18.34
N ALA A 97 -11.88 3.04 18.70
CA ALA A 97 -12.82 2.15 19.35
C ALA A 97 -13.35 1.09 18.37
N ARG A 98 -13.59 1.51 17.11
CA ARG A 98 -13.96 0.64 15.99
C ARG A 98 -13.00 0.84 14.84
N LEU A 99 -12.48 -0.25 14.27
CA LEU A 99 -11.54 -0.21 13.15
C LEU A 99 -12.07 -1.01 11.97
N SER A 100 -12.06 -0.40 10.79
CA SER A 100 -12.36 -1.07 9.52
C SER A 100 -11.22 -0.82 8.54
N ILE A 101 -10.77 -1.84 7.83
CA ILE A 101 -9.62 -1.77 6.93
C ILE A 101 -10.06 -2.10 5.51
N VAL A 102 -9.65 -1.27 4.56
CA VAL A 102 -9.79 -1.50 3.13
C VAL A 102 -8.41 -1.44 2.50
N SER A 103 -7.95 -2.55 1.95
CA SER A 103 -6.69 -2.63 1.23
C SER A 103 -6.96 -2.68 -0.26
N LEU A 104 -6.61 -1.61 -0.98
CA LEU A 104 -6.78 -1.60 -2.43
C LEU A 104 -5.63 -2.37 -3.07
N TRP A 105 -5.97 -3.30 -3.95
CA TRP A 105 -5.04 -4.13 -4.71
C TRP A 105 -5.04 -3.78 -6.20
N ALA A 106 -3.87 -3.85 -6.81
CA ALA A 106 -3.68 -3.83 -8.26
C ALA A 106 -2.32 -4.47 -8.59
N PRO A 107 -2.18 -5.11 -9.75
CA PRO A 107 -0.91 -5.69 -10.17
C PRO A 107 0.13 -4.62 -10.49
N ASP A 108 1.40 -5.03 -10.47
CA ASP A 108 2.58 -4.15 -10.56
C ASP A 108 2.61 -3.31 -11.84
N ASP A 109 2.25 -3.93 -12.97
CA ASP A 109 2.15 -3.32 -14.29
C ASP A 109 1.09 -2.20 -14.33
N ALA A 110 -0.08 -2.43 -13.74
CA ALA A 110 -1.12 -1.42 -13.60
C ALA A 110 -0.64 -0.24 -12.74
N LEU A 111 0.07 -0.52 -11.64
CA LEU A 111 0.64 0.52 -10.78
C LEU A 111 1.71 1.35 -11.49
N ILE A 112 2.61 0.71 -12.24
CA ILE A 112 3.66 1.36 -13.04
C ILE A 112 3.03 2.26 -14.10
N THR A 113 2.00 1.76 -14.80
CA THR A 113 1.27 2.50 -15.83
C THR A 113 0.62 3.75 -15.24
N ARG A 114 -0.12 3.59 -14.14
CA ARG A 114 -0.78 4.71 -13.42
C ARG A 114 0.22 5.76 -12.94
N LEU A 115 1.38 5.34 -12.41
CA LEU A 115 2.44 6.27 -11.99
C LEU A 115 3.04 7.02 -13.19
N SER A 116 3.20 6.35 -14.33
CA SER A 116 3.77 6.94 -15.54
C SER A 116 2.84 8.01 -16.12
N THR A 117 1.53 7.73 -16.23
CA THR A 117 0.52 8.71 -16.66
C THR A 117 0.50 9.94 -15.76
N ARG A 118 0.64 9.77 -14.44
CA ARG A 118 0.69 10.90 -13.49
C ARG A 118 1.93 11.76 -13.63
N THR A 119 3.03 11.21 -14.14
CA THR A 119 4.25 11.98 -14.42
C THR A 119 4.23 12.65 -15.78
N SER A 120 3.47 12.13 -16.74
CA SER A 120 3.42 12.65 -18.11
C SER A 120 2.39 13.75 -18.33
N LEU A 121 1.36 13.86 -17.46
CA LEU A 121 0.39 14.94 -17.57
C LEU A 121 1.12 16.30 -17.57
N PRO A 122 0.97 17.12 -18.64
CA PRO A 122 1.61 18.42 -18.71
C PRO A 122 1.12 19.18 -17.48
N PHE A 123 2.06 19.58 -16.63
CA PHE A 123 1.80 20.20 -15.34
C PHE A 123 1.30 21.64 -15.54
N ARG A 124 0.19 21.78 -16.28
CA ARG A 124 -0.50 23.03 -16.55
C ARG A 124 -1.12 23.48 -15.24
N ARG A 125 -0.65 24.61 -14.70
CA ARG A 125 -1.37 25.61 -13.86
C ARG A 125 -0.64 26.23 -12.67
N SER A 126 0.67 26.05 -12.49
CA SER A 126 1.36 26.88 -11.47
C SER A 126 2.83 27.07 -11.78
N LEU A 127 3.18 27.95 -12.71
CA LEU A 127 4.59 28.32 -12.99
C LEU A 127 5.24 29.12 -11.84
N THR A 128 4.66 29.13 -10.64
CA THR A 128 5.25 29.87 -9.52
C THR A 128 6.54 29.18 -9.04
N PRO A 129 7.65 29.92 -8.91
CA PRO A 129 8.95 29.37 -8.51
C PRO A 129 8.92 28.73 -7.11
N LEU A 130 8.02 29.17 -6.23
CA LEU A 130 7.87 28.63 -4.87
C LEU A 130 7.57 27.12 -4.80
N ASN A 131 7.00 26.53 -5.87
CA ASN A 131 6.65 25.11 -5.87
C ASN A 131 7.73 24.18 -6.44
N PHE A 132 8.88 24.72 -6.88
CA PHE A 132 9.96 23.95 -7.49
C PHE A 132 10.54 22.82 -6.60
N PRO A 133 10.89 23.03 -5.32
CA PRO A 133 11.47 21.95 -4.50
C PRO A 133 10.47 20.81 -4.26
N VAL A 134 9.19 21.13 -4.06
CA VAL A 134 8.12 20.13 -3.91
C VAL A 134 7.97 19.28 -5.17
N ARG A 135 8.11 19.88 -6.35
CA ARG A 135 8.09 19.17 -7.65
C ARG A 135 9.24 18.20 -7.80
N ILE A 136 10.46 18.63 -7.50
CA ILE A 136 11.64 17.76 -7.56
C ILE A 136 11.48 16.58 -6.61
N ALA A 137 11.06 16.84 -5.37
CA ALA A 137 10.83 15.81 -4.37
C ALA A 137 9.77 14.79 -4.85
N ARG A 138 8.67 15.25 -5.44
CA ARG A 138 7.62 14.38 -6.00
C ARG A 138 8.13 13.54 -7.17
N LYS A 139 8.87 14.14 -8.12
CA LYS A 139 9.46 13.42 -9.27
C LYS A 139 10.44 12.34 -8.80
N ARG A 140 11.32 12.66 -7.85
CA ARG A 140 12.24 11.70 -7.23
C ARG A 140 11.50 10.57 -6.52
N ARG A 141 10.44 10.88 -5.76
CA ARG A 141 9.59 9.87 -5.11
C ARG A 141 8.96 8.92 -6.12
N TYR A 142 8.39 9.41 -7.21
CA TYR A 142 7.78 8.57 -8.24
C TYR A 142 8.80 7.76 -9.04
N ALA A 143 10.00 8.30 -9.28
CA ALA A 143 11.10 7.52 -9.86
C ALA A 143 11.50 6.35 -8.94
N ARG A 144 11.64 6.59 -7.63
CA ARG A 144 11.94 5.54 -6.65
C ARG A 144 10.83 4.49 -6.58
N LEU A 145 9.56 4.90 -6.55
CA LEU A 145 8.42 3.98 -6.55
C LEU A 145 8.37 3.11 -7.81
N ARG A 146 8.56 3.69 -9.00
CA ARG A 146 8.64 2.90 -10.25
C ARG A 146 9.77 1.88 -10.21
N ARG A 147 10.93 2.24 -9.66
CA ARG A 147 12.04 1.28 -9.48
C ARG A 147 11.67 0.14 -8.52
N LEU A 148 10.90 0.43 -7.47
CA LEU A 148 10.44 -0.59 -6.53
C LEU A 148 9.40 -1.51 -7.18
N TYR A 149 8.40 -0.96 -7.87
CA TYR A 149 7.34 -1.77 -8.50
C TYR A 149 7.83 -2.62 -9.67
N ARG A 150 8.97 -2.27 -10.29
CA ARG A 150 9.60 -3.11 -11.31
C ARG A 150 10.30 -4.35 -10.75
N ARG A 151 10.53 -4.42 -9.44
CA ARG A 151 11.14 -5.60 -8.83
C ARG A 151 10.07 -6.67 -8.70
N PRO A 152 10.30 -7.89 -9.23
CA PRO A 152 9.37 -8.98 -9.07
C PRO A 152 8.97 -9.15 -7.60
N GLN A 153 7.68 -9.34 -7.35
CA GLN A 153 7.10 -9.60 -6.03
C GLN A 153 7.27 -8.47 -4.99
N ALA A 154 7.92 -7.35 -5.30
CA ALA A 154 8.17 -6.33 -4.27
C ALA A 154 6.86 -5.70 -3.75
N VAL A 155 5.82 -5.61 -4.58
CA VAL A 155 4.52 -5.11 -4.14
C VAL A 155 3.71 -6.20 -3.42
N SER A 156 3.68 -7.43 -3.95
CA SER A 156 2.98 -8.55 -3.29
C SER A 156 3.56 -8.86 -1.92
N GLN A 157 4.89 -8.86 -1.77
CA GLN A 157 5.56 -8.98 -0.47
C GLN A 157 5.13 -7.86 0.50
N GLN A 158 4.95 -6.63 0.02
CA GLN A 158 4.46 -5.55 0.87
C GLN A 158 2.99 -5.70 1.26
N TYR A 159 2.14 -6.26 0.41
CA TYR A 159 0.78 -6.63 0.82
C TYR A 159 0.80 -7.75 1.87
N ALA A 160 1.60 -8.80 1.67
CA ALA A 160 1.73 -9.88 2.63
C ALA A 160 2.16 -9.35 4.02
N SER A 161 3.26 -8.58 4.07
CA SER A 161 3.71 -7.97 5.31
C SER A 161 2.68 -7.01 5.93
N TRP A 162 1.88 -6.33 5.11
CA TRP A 162 0.79 -5.47 5.59
C TRP A 162 -0.33 -6.30 6.20
N PHE A 163 -0.70 -7.43 5.58
CA PHE A 163 -1.74 -8.32 6.07
C PHE A 163 -1.34 -9.01 7.38
N ASP A 164 -0.11 -9.50 7.46
CA ASP A 164 0.46 -10.04 8.71
C ASP A 164 0.36 -8.99 9.83
N PHE A 165 0.80 -7.76 9.57
CA PHE A 165 0.72 -6.66 10.55
C PHE A 165 -0.72 -6.33 10.99
N THR A 166 -1.69 -6.40 10.08
CA THR A 166 -3.11 -6.14 10.42
C THR A 166 -3.78 -7.31 11.11
N GLN A 167 -3.31 -8.54 10.89
CA GLN A 167 -3.85 -9.74 11.53
C GLN A 167 -3.69 -9.68 13.05
N ASP A 168 -2.55 -9.17 13.54
CA ASP A 168 -2.30 -8.93 14.96
C ASP A 168 -3.30 -7.93 15.60
N ARG A 169 -4.05 -7.17 14.79
CA ARG A 169 -5.03 -6.17 15.24
C ARG A 169 -6.48 -6.63 15.09
N GLN A 170 -6.71 -7.90 14.75
CA GLN A 170 -8.06 -8.46 14.63
C GLN A 170 -9.00 -8.18 15.82
N PRO A 171 -8.56 -8.15 17.10
CA PRO A 171 -9.49 -7.88 18.21
C PRO A 171 -10.22 -6.53 18.13
N THR A 172 -9.64 -5.53 17.46
CA THR A 172 -10.27 -4.20 17.26
C THR A 172 -10.80 -4.02 15.83
N CYS A 173 -10.35 -4.86 14.89
CA CYS A 173 -10.71 -4.78 13.48
C CYS A 173 -12.01 -5.54 13.22
N GLU A 174 -13.10 -4.81 13.03
CA GLU A 174 -14.41 -5.40 12.72
C GLU A 174 -14.42 -6.06 11.34
N GLN A 175 -13.60 -5.55 10.41
CA GLN A 175 -13.57 -5.98 9.03
C GLN A 175 -12.28 -5.56 8.34
N HIS A 176 -11.78 -6.46 7.49
CA HIS A 176 -10.68 -6.19 6.58
C HIS A 176 -11.05 -6.69 5.18
N LEU A 177 -11.31 -5.74 4.28
CA LEU A 177 -11.62 -6.02 2.88
C LEU A 177 -10.40 -5.77 2.00
N VAL A 178 -10.22 -6.62 1.01
CA VAL A 178 -9.31 -6.38 -0.11
C VAL A 178 -10.13 -6.00 -1.33
N VAL A 179 -9.82 -4.85 -1.90
CA VAL A 179 -10.54 -4.28 -3.05
C VAL A 179 -9.64 -4.31 -4.27
N ASP A 180 -9.92 -5.21 -5.20
CA ASP A 180 -9.24 -5.21 -6.50
C ASP A 180 -9.73 -4.01 -7.32
N VAL A 181 -8.78 -3.14 -7.70
CA VAL A 181 -9.02 -1.98 -8.55
C VAL A 181 -8.21 -2.05 -9.85
N SER A 182 -7.76 -3.22 -10.27
CA SER A 182 -6.97 -3.43 -11.50
C SER A 182 -7.72 -2.99 -12.77
N ASN A 183 -8.96 -3.45 -12.92
CA ASN A 183 -9.71 -3.38 -14.17
C ASN A 183 -10.86 -2.36 -14.17
N ASN A 184 -10.80 -1.33 -13.31
CA ASN A 184 -11.91 -0.38 -13.04
C ASN A 184 -13.21 -1.01 -12.52
N VAL A 185 -13.27 -2.33 -12.39
CA VAL A 185 -14.32 -3.07 -11.70
C VAL A 185 -13.85 -3.27 -10.27
N ILE A 186 -14.65 -2.79 -9.32
CA ILE A 186 -14.41 -3.00 -7.89
C ILE A 186 -14.85 -4.42 -7.56
N ARG A 187 -13.91 -5.25 -7.11
CA ARG A 187 -14.22 -6.58 -6.56
C ARG A 187 -13.79 -6.63 -5.11
N PHE A 188 -14.68 -7.12 -4.26
CA PHE A 188 -14.43 -7.33 -2.84
C PHE A 188 -13.98 -8.76 -2.64
N THR A 189 -12.90 -8.93 -1.88
CA THR A 189 -12.37 -10.23 -1.47
C THR A 189 -11.92 -10.15 -0.03
N THR A 190 -11.94 -11.28 0.66
CA THR A 190 -11.30 -11.43 1.97
C THR A 190 -9.78 -11.56 1.80
N ILE A 191 -9.01 -11.42 2.90
CA ILE A 191 -7.56 -11.65 2.87
C ILE A 191 -7.27 -13.10 2.44
N SER A 192 -8.01 -14.08 2.95
CA SER A 192 -7.82 -15.49 2.63
C SER A 192 -8.06 -15.78 1.15
N GLU A 193 -9.13 -15.22 0.57
CA GLU A 193 -9.41 -15.34 -0.88
C GLU A 193 -8.32 -14.68 -1.71
N TRP A 194 -7.82 -13.52 -1.28
CA TRP A 194 -6.72 -12.85 -1.95
C TRP A 194 -5.42 -13.66 -1.89
N LEU A 195 -5.11 -14.29 -0.75
CA LEU A 195 -3.93 -15.14 -0.58
C LEU A 195 -4.02 -16.43 -1.40
N ALA A 196 -5.22 -17.00 -1.56
CA ALA A 196 -5.45 -18.22 -2.33
C ALA A 196 -5.45 -18.00 -3.85
N ALA A 197 -5.54 -16.76 -4.31
CA ALA A 197 -5.71 -16.47 -5.73
C ALA A 197 -4.37 -16.53 -6.50
N PRO A 198 -4.38 -17.02 -7.76
CA PRO A 198 -3.17 -17.37 -8.53
C PRO A 198 -2.34 -16.17 -9.00
N HIS A 199 -2.73 -14.95 -8.66
CA HIS A 199 -1.96 -13.76 -9.02
C HIS A 199 -0.63 -13.65 -8.24
N HIS A 200 -0.38 -14.54 -7.28
CA HIS A 200 0.92 -14.69 -6.58
C HIS A 200 1.93 -15.57 -7.34
N ASP A 201 1.48 -16.49 -8.18
CA ASP A 201 2.33 -17.53 -8.78
C ASP A 201 2.99 -17.14 -10.10
N ARG A 202 2.58 -16.03 -10.74
CA ARG A 202 3.15 -15.60 -12.03
C ARG A 202 4.63 -15.20 -11.99
N ALA A 203 5.27 -15.23 -10.82
CA ALA A 203 6.71 -15.00 -10.68
C ALA A 203 7.51 -16.30 -10.39
N GLN A 204 6.89 -17.48 -10.38
CA GLN A 204 7.55 -18.75 -10.03
C GLN A 204 7.82 -19.72 -11.21
N SER A 205 7.73 -19.29 -12.47
CA SER A 205 8.29 -20.09 -13.57
C SER A 205 9.61 -19.49 -14.08
N PRO A 206 10.75 -19.85 -13.48
CA PRO A 206 12.06 -19.75 -14.12
C PRO A 206 12.32 -20.95 -15.05
N ASP A 207 11.28 -21.64 -15.54
CA ASP A 207 11.40 -22.65 -16.62
C ASP A 207 11.71 -22.03 -18.00
N GLY A 208 12.29 -20.82 -18.00
CA GLY A 208 13.21 -20.41 -19.03
C GLY A 208 14.53 -21.11 -18.78
N SER A 209 14.60 -22.40 -19.11
CA SER A 209 15.84 -23.13 -19.31
C SER A 209 16.75 -22.31 -20.24
N CYS A 210 17.60 -21.47 -19.67
CA CYS A 210 18.80 -21.01 -20.34
C CYS A 210 19.62 -22.26 -20.57
N GLY A 211 19.51 -22.82 -21.77
CA GLY A 211 20.43 -23.81 -22.30
C GLY A 211 21.82 -23.18 -22.36
N CYS A 212 22.53 -23.20 -21.24
CA CYS A 212 23.98 -23.12 -21.23
C CYS A 212 24.46 -24.46 -21.79
N GLY A 213 24.73 -24.47 -23.10
CA GLY A 213 25.39 -25.58 -23.76
C GLY A 213 26.65 -25.95 -22.98
N GLY A 214 26.71 -27.20 -22.55
CA GLY A 214 27.91 -27.79 -22.00
C GLY A 214 28.98 -27.91 -23.07
N GLY A 215 29.95 -26.98 -23.04
CA GLY A 215 31.36 -27.35 -23.24
C GLY A 215 31.96 -27.44 -21.83
N GLY A 216 32.50 -28.54 -21.33
CA GLY A 216 33.45 -29.41 -22.01
C GLY A 216 34.86 -28.97 -21.60
N GLY A 217 35.45 -29.65 -20.62
CA GLY A 217 36.91 -29.75 -20.49
C GLY A 217 37.55 -29.31 -19.16
N GLY A 218 38.26 -30.26 -18.52
CA GLY A 218 39.40 -30.05 -17.61
C GLY A 218 39.02 -29.78 -16.14
N GLY A 219 39.26 -30.66 -15.16
CA GLY A 219 40.42 -31.52 -14.98
C GLY A 219 41.55 -30.74 -14.31
N CYS A 220 41.66 -30.82 -12.98
CA CYS A 220 42.92 -30.84 -12.20
C CYS A 220 42.62 -30.83 -10.69
N SER A 221 42.62 -32.04 -10.14
CA SER A 221 42.95 -32.35 -8.74
C SER A 221 44.26 -31.70 -8.33
N HIS A 222 44.36 -31.07 -7.15
CA HIS A 222 45.57 -31.04 -6.32
C HIS A 222 45.15 -30.90 -4.85
N GLY A 223 45.51 -31.89 -4.04
CA GLY A 223 45.35 -31.87 -2.59
C GLY A 223 46.48 -31.14 -1.88
N ARG A 224 46.24 -30.83 -0.60
CA ARG A 224 47.17 -30.66 0.55
C ARG A 224 46.28 -30.22 1.74
N ALA A 225 46.00 -31.06 2.73
CA ALA A 225 46.87 -31.54 3.81
C ALA A 225 47.34 -30.44 4.78
N ALA A 226 46.74 -30.48 5.98
CA ALA A 226 47.25 -30.19 7.34
C ALA A 226 48.11 -28.94 7.59
N GLN A 227 47.66 -28.09 8.52
CA GLN A 227 48.09 -28.08 9.93
C GLN A 227 47.13 -27.25 10.79
#